data_AF-A0A523RE71-F1
#
_entry.id   AF-A0A523RE71-F1
#
_cell.length_a   1.000
_cell.length_b   1.000
_cell.length_c   1.000
_cell.angle_alpha   90.00
_cell.angle_beta   90.00
_cell.angle_gamma   90.00
#
_symmetry.space_group_name_H-M   'P 1'
#
loop_
_entity.id
_entity.type
_entity.pdbx_description
1 polymer ?
#
loop_
_entity_poly.entity_id
_entity_poly.type
_entity_poly.pdbx_seq_one_letter_code
_entity_poly.pdbx_strand_id
1 'polypeptide(L)'
;MTQIFEVLEVREFPNFVTIDIDDVSVVGEVINVANSRKVYLLVDHNKKRIWTYNGQNSPFKLQIYGGILAGMLRKQLKLFYRVYALNMYSTEDPEFQEVMIQSVEPGRAKSINKDDFSKTVIDGTVGEIIIHNPGLKKAMENINSYAQPEDLKRIFLIIAGNIYSEEETPEAILKEEQYSTNLVKMGRLNNGFTLFKDRNYSTRIIVRNRTIQGIELYVNNYENLPSLRIKSPIIHEDKISNTGDMDTLMKAFQIPDSLPDVESEEKSSNVDEKSGEENKTQNN
;
A
#
# COMPACT_ATOMS: atom_id res chain seq x y z
N MET A 1 -1.04 -28.37 -16.95
CA MET A 1 -2.47 -28.06 -16.86
C MET A 1 -2.68 -27.03 -15.76
N THR A 2 -3.08 -25.84 -16.17
CA THR A 2 -3.24 -24.68 -15.29
C THR A 2 -4.61 -24.07 -15.53
N GLN A 3 -5.33 -23.76 -14.45
CA GLN A 3 -6.59 -23.03 -14.51
C GLN A 3 -6.35 -21.57 -14.09
N ILE A 4 -6.99 -20.61 -14.75
CA ILE A 4 -6.77 -19.18 -14.49
C ILE A 4 -8.03 -18.55 -13.94
N PHE A 5 -7.87 -17.73 -12.91
CA PHE A 5 -8.94 -16.93 -12.36
C PHE A 5 -8.57 -15.45 -12.35
N GLU A 6 -9.45 -14.59 -12.84
CA GLU A 6 -9.38 -13.14 -12.63
C GLU A 6 -10.03 -12.77 -11.30
N VAL A 7 -9.36 -11.91 -10.54
CA VAL A 7 -9.92 -11.32 -9.32
C VAL A 7 -10.67 -10.05 -9.69
N LEU A 8 -11.95 -10.00 -9.35
CA LEU A 8 -12.79 -8.83 -9.60
C LEU A 8 -13.26 -8.21 -8.31
N GLU A 9 -13.26 -6.88 -8.28
CA GLU A 9 -13.94 -6.10 -7.27
C GLU A 9 -15.43 -5.97 -7.63
N VAL A 10 -16.31 -6.21 -6.66
CA VAL A 10 -17.75 -6.06 -6.79
C VAL A 10 -18.27 -5.05 -5.76
N ARG A 11 -19.41 -4.40 -6.06
CA ARG A 11 -19.96 -3.33 -5.20
C ARG A 11 -20.58 -3.83 -3.90
N GLU A 12 -21.01 -5.08 -3.87
CA GLU A 12 -21.65 -5.69 -2.72
C GLU A 12 -20.73 -6.69 -2.03
N PHE A 13 -20.91 -6.89 -0.72
CA PHE A 13 -20.24 -7.94 0.04
C PHE A 13 -20.29 -9.29 -0.69
N PRO A 14 -19.18 -10.05 -0.80
CA PRO A 14 -17.85 -9.89 -0.15
C PRO A 14 -16.95 -8.77 -0.69
N ASN A 15 -17.41 -7.97 -1.66
CA ASN A 15 -16.68 -6.95 -2.41
C ASN A 15 -15.64 -7.50 -3.39
N PHE A 16 -15.46 -8.83 -3.46
CA PHE A 16 -14.56 -9.46 -4.42
C PHE A 16 -14.95 -10.91 -4.73
N VAL A 17 -14.74 -11.33 -5.97
CA VAL A 17 -15.02 -12.69 -6.48
C VAL A 17 -13.92 -13.13 -7.44
N THR A 18 -13.89 -14.41 -7.79
CA THR A 18 -13.10 -14.87 -8.94
C THR A 18 -13.99 -15.22 -10.13
N ILE A 19 -13.52 -14.90 -11.34
CA ILE A 19 -14.08 -15.39 -12.60
C ILE A 19 -13.07 -16.33 -13.23
N ASP A 20 -13.52 -17.50 -13.64
CA ASP A 20 -12.71 -18.47 -14.40
C ASP A 20 -12.49 -17.95 -15.82
N ILE A 21 -11.25 -18.02 -16.31
CA ILE A 21 -10.88 -17.64 -17.67
C ILE A 21 -10.59 -18.92 -18.43
N ASP A 22 -11.51 -19.30 -19.32
CA ASP A 22 -11.47 -20.52 -20.12
C ASP A 22 -11.37 -20.27 -21.64
N ASP A 23 -11.37 -19.00 -22.07
CA ASP A 23 -11.35 -18.57 -23.47
C ASP A 23 -9.93 -18.34 -24.03
N VAL A 24 -8.90 -18.71 -23.27
CA VAL A 24 -7.48 -18.53 -23.61
C VAL A 24 -6.76 -19.87 -23.68
N SER A 25 -5.73 -19.95 -24.53
CA SER A 25 -4.97 -21.20 -24.71
C SER A 25 -3.75 -21.27 -23.79
N VAL A 26 -3.14 -20.13 -23.51
CA VAL A 26 -1.84 -20.04 -22.82
C VAL A 26 -1.85 -18.91 -21.79
N VAL A 27 -1.18 -19.10 -20.65
CA VAL A 27 -1.13 -18.12 -19.55
C VAL A 27 -0.65 -16.74 -20.01
N GLY A 28 0.35 -16.69 -20.91
CA GLY A 28 0.90 -15.43 -21.42
C GLY A 28 -0.06 -14.57 -22.23
N GLU A 29 -1.17 -15.12 -22.73
CA GLU A 29 -2.21 -14.34 -23.40
C GLU A 29 -3.00 -13.48 -22.41
N VAL A 30 -3.09 -13.91 -21.15
CA VAL A 30 -3.78 -13.20 -20.07
C VAL A 30 -2.82 -12.27 -19.34
N ILE A 31 -1.64 -12.77 -18.99
CA ILE A 31 -0.64 -12.00 -18.24
C ILE A 31 0.19 -11.18 -19.23
N ASN A 32 -0.24 -9.94 -19.48
CA ASN A 32 0.43 -9.03 -20.39
C ASN A 32 0.24 -7.57 -19.95
N VAL A 33 0.90 -6.65 -20.68
CA VAL A 33 0.88 -5.21 -20.40
C VAL A 33 -0.54 -4.61 -20.46
N ALA A 34 -1.39 -5.09 -21.39
CA ALA A 34 -2.76 -4.61 -21.52
C ALA A 34 -3.60 -4.91 -20.26
N ASN A 35 -3.28 -6.00 -19.56
CA ASN A 35 -3.93 -6.42 -18.32
C ASN A 35 -3.17 -6.02 -17.05
N SER A 36 -2.25 -5.04 -17.14
CA SER A 36 -1.41 -4.60 -16.01
C SER A 36 -2.17 -4.06 -14.79
N ARG A 37 -3.46 -3.74 -14.91
CA ARG A 37 -4.30 -3.29 -13.78
C ARG A 37 -5.05 -4.42 -13.07
N LYS A 38 -4.94 -5.65 -13.56
CA LYS A 38 -5.69 -6.81 -13.07
C LYS A 38 -4.85 -7.67 -12.12
N VAL A 39 -5.52 -8.57 -11.40
CA VAL A 39 -4.91 -9.56 -10.52
C VAL A 39 -5.42 -10.93 -10.93
N TYR A 40 -4.51 -11.89 -11.06
CA TYR A 40 -4.81 -13.24 -11.52
C TYR A 40 -4.33 -14.30 -10.51
N LEU A 41 -5.07 -15.40 -10.43
CA LEU A 41 -4.74 -16.59 -9.67
C LEU A 41 -4.60 -17.77 -10.63
N LEU A 42 -3.42 -18.37 -10.72
CA LEU A 42 -3.16 -19.52 -11.59
C LEU A 42 -3.07 -20.78 -10.73
N VAL A 43 -3.94 -21.76 -10.96
CA VAL A 43 -3.93 -23.04 -10.24
C VAL A 43 -3.24 -24.10 -11.09
N ASP A 44 -1.97 -24.36 -10.79
CA ASP A 44 -1.21 -25.46 -11.41
C ASP A 44 -1.57 -26.77 -10.70
N HIS A 45 -2.38 -27.60 -11.36
CA HIS A 45 -2.85 -28.85 -10.79
C HIS A 45 -1.77 -29.93 -10.72
N ASN A 46 -0.77 -29.88 -11.61
CA ASN A 46 0.31 -30.87 -11.69
C ASN A 46 1.29 -30.65 -10.54
N LYS A 47 1.74 -29.40 -10.35
CA LYS A 47 2.68 -29.03 -9.28
C LYS A 47 2.01 -28.80 -7.93
N LYS A 48 0.67 -28.81 -7.88
CA LYS A 48 -0.14 -28.46 -6.69
C LYS A 48 0.23 -27.07 -6.16
N ARG A 49 0.28 -26.07 -7.05
CA ARG A 49 0.63 -24.68 -6.72
C ARG A 49 -0.50 -23.74 -7.12
N ILE A 50 -0.63 -22.65 -6.38
CA ILE A 50 -1.47 -21.51 -6.73
C ILE A 50 -0.53 -20.32 -6.86
N TRP A 51 -0.38 -19.81 -8.07
CA TRP A 51 0.40 -18.61 -8.32
C TRP A 51 -0.51 -17.39 -8.21
N THR A 52 -0.12 -16.39 -7.43
CA THR A 52 -0.75 -15.07 -7.41
C THR A 52 0.07 -14.15 -8.29
N TYR A 53 -0.57 -13.51 -9.27
CA TYR A 53 0.04 -12.48 -10.10
C TYR A 53 -0.72 -11.16 -9.95
N ASN A 54 0.00 -10.13 -9.51
CA ASN A 54 -0.47 -8.76 -9.43
C ASN A 54 0.06 -8.00 -10.64
N GLY A 55 -0.83 -7.44 -11.46
CA GLY A 55 -0.40 -6.55 -12.52
C GLY A 55 0.34 -5.32 -11.96
N GLN A 56 1.31 -4.81 -12.71
CA GLN A 56 2.17 -3.69 -12.31
C GLN A 56 1.40 -2.45 -11.85
N ASN A 57 0.23 -2.20 -12.44
CA ASN A 57 -0.66 -1.06 -12.19
C ASN A 57 -1.92 -1.45 -11.41
N SER A 58 -1.98 -2.66 -10.84
CA SER A 58 -3.17 -3.15 -10.15
C SER A 58 -3.41 -2.38 -8.84
N PRO A 59 -4.65 -1.99 -8.53
CA PRO A 59 -4.95 -1.30 -7.27
C PRO A 59 -4.57 -2.15 -6.06
N PHE A 60 -3.97 -1.53 -5.04
CA PHE A 60 -3.53 -2.23 -3.82
C PHE A 60 -4.66 -3.05 -3.15
N LYS A 61 -5.88 -2.50 -3.14
CA LYS A 61 -7.09 -3.18 -2.65
C LYS A 61 -7.33 -4.51 -3.36
N LEU A 62 -7.18 -4.54 -4.69
CA LEU A 62 -7.38 -5.74 -5.51
C LEU A 62 -6.30 -6.79 -5.25
N GLN A 63 -5.07 -6.37 -4.98
CA GLN A 63 -3.97 -7.26 -4.61
C GLN A 63 -4.23 -7.98 -3.28
N ILE A 64 -4.77 -7.26 -2.27
CA ILE A 64 -5.20 -7.86 -1.00
C ILE A 64 -6.29 -8.90 -1.25
N TYR A 65 -7.28 -8.58 -2.09
CA TYR A 65 -8.36 -9.50 -2.44
C TYR A 65 -7.84 -10.76 -3.13
N GLY A 66 -6.87 -10.63 -4.05
CA GLY A 66 -6.21 -11.78 -4.65
C GLY A 66 -5.54 -12.70 -3.62
N GLY A 67 -4.86 -12.13 -2.62
CA GLY A 67 -4.29 -12.91 -1.52
C GLY A 67 -5.33 -13.69 -0.70
N ILE A 68 -6.47 -13.06 -0.37
CA ILE A 68 -7.57 -13.70 0.35
C ILE A 68 -8.18 -14.84 -0.48
N LEU A 69 -8.49 -14.56 -1.74
CA LEU A 69 -9.08 -15.53 -2.67
C LEU A 69 -8.15 -16.71 -2.95
N ALA A 70 -6.84 -16.50 -3.07
CA ALA A 70 -5.87 -17.59 -3.16
C ALA A 70 -5.91 -18.50 -1.91
N GLY A 71 -6.09 -17.90 -0.73
CA GLY A 71 -6.32 -18.64 0.51
C GLY A 71 -7.62 -19.45 0.51
N MET A 72 -8.69 -18.91 -0.07
CA MET A 72 -9.97 -19.62 -0.23
C MET A 72 -9.88 -20.77 -1.23
N LEU A 73 -9.28 -20.55 -2.40
CA LEU A 73 -8.97 -21.61 -3.38
C LEU A 73 -8.13 -22.71 -2.75
N ARG A 74 -7.13 -22.35 -1.95
CA ARG A 74 -6.32 -23.34 -1.22
C ARG A 74 -7.16 -24.19 -0.27
N LYS A 75 -8.11 -23.58 0.47
CA LYS A 75 -9.05 -24.31 1.35
C LYS A 75 -9.97 -25.23 0.54
N GLN A 76 -10.55 -24.72 -0.55
CA GLN A 76 -11.39 -25.48 -1.48
C GLN A 76 -10.64 -26.72 -2.01
N LEU A 77 -9.36 -26.58 -2.31
CA LEU A 77 -8.46 -27.65 -2.78
C LEU A 77 -7.84 -28.48 -1.63
N LYS A 78 -8.51 -28.54 -0.47
CA LYS A 78 -8.14 -29.36 0.70
C LYS A 78 -6.73 -29.11 1.23
N LEU A 79 -6.21 -27.87 1.11
CA LEU A 79 -4.92 -27.41 1.63
C LEU A 79 -3.66 -28.10 1.06
N PHE A 80 -3.80 -29.03 0.10
CA PHE A 80 -2.68 -29.69 -0.57
C PHE A 80 -1.87 -28.75 -1.47
N TYR A 81 -2.49 -27.64 -1.87
CA TYR A 81 -1.87 -26.63 -2.70
C TYR A 81 -1.09 -25.63 -1.86
N ARG A 82 -0.01 -25.10 -2.43
CA ARG A 82 0.79 -24.02 -1.84
C ARG A 82 0.62 -22.75 -2.66
N VAL A 83 0.49 -21.61 -1.98
CA VAL A 83 0.37 -20.30 -2.62
C VAL A 83 1.75 -19.68 -2.76
N TYR A 84 2.07 -19.21 -3.95
CA TYR A 84 3.32 -18.53 -4.30
C TYR A 84 3.02 -17.26 -5.07
N ALA A 85 3.83 -16.22 -4.90
CA ALA A 85 3.69 -14.99 -5.69
C ALA A 85 4.54 -15.09 -6.95
N LEU A 86 3.93 -15.01 -8.14
CA LEU A 86 4.65 -15.05 -9.40
C LEU A 86 5.49 -13.79 -9.62
N ASN A 87 5.05 -12.65 -9.08
CA ASN A 87 5.79 -11.38 -9.14
C ASN A 87 7.13 -11.37 -8.40
N MET A 88 7.51 -12.46 -7.70
CA MET A 88 8.84 -12.53 -7.08
C MET A 88 9.95 -12.85 -8.09
N TYR A 89 9.58 -13.33 -9.28
CA TYR A 89 10.48 -13.69 -10.35
C TYR A 89 10.53 -12.57 -11.39
N SER A 90 11.70 -12.37 -12.00
CA SER A 90 11.85 -11.48 -13.16
C SER A 90 11.12 -12.05 -14.36
N THR A 91 10.80 -11.20 -15.34
CA THR A 91 10.22 -11.67 -16.60
C THR A 91 11.14 -12.64 -17.33
N GLU A 92 12.46 -12.52 -17.19
CA GLU A 92 13.46 -13.38 -17.83
C GLU A 92 13.73 -14.67 -17.05
N ASP A 93 13.18 -14.80 -15.84
CA ASP A 93 13.43 -15.94 -14.98
C ASP A 93 12.82 -17.23 -15.59
N PRO A 94 13.56 -18.36 -15.60
CA PRO A 94 13.06 -19.61 -16.15
C PRO A 94 11.75 -20.09 -15.50
N GLU A 95 11.55 -19.88 -14.20
CA GLU A 95 10.32 -20.27 -13.50
C GLU A 95 9.14 -19.38 -13.92
N PHE A 96 9.38 -18.09 -14.16
CA PHE A 96 8.37 -17.20 -14.72
C PHE A 96 8.00 -17.64 -16.14
N GLN A 97 8.99 -17.79 -17.01
CA GLN A 97 8.79 -18.21 -18.40
C GLN A 97 8.10 -19.56 -18.51
N GLU A 98 8.46 -20.52 -17.65
CA GLU A 98 7.80 -21.83 -17.60
C GLU A 98 6.30 -21.68 -17.31
N VAL A 99 5.90 -20.81 -16.37
CA VAL A 99 4.50 -20.56 -16.05
C VAL A 99 3.77 -19.89 -17.22
N MET A 100 4.43 -18.95 -17.90
CA MET A 100 3.84 -18.20 -19.02
C MET A 100 3.49 -19.06 -20.23
N ILE A 101 4.23 -20.15 -20.47
CA ILE A 101 3.99 -21.07 -21.59
C ILE A 101 3.01 -22.21 -21.26
N GLN A 102 2.49 -22.29 -20.03
CA GLN A 102 1.59 -23.38 -19.65
C GLN A 102 0.24 -23.27 -20.38
N SER A 103 -0.29 -24.43 -20.81
CA SER A 103 -1.64 -24.52 -21.35
C SER A 103 -2.69 -24.25 -20.28
N VAL A 104 -3.70 -23.49 -20.67
CA VAL A 104 -4.88 -23.20 -19.85
C VAL A 104 -5.94 -24.25 -20.12
N GLU A 105 -6.38 -24.94 -19.07
CA GLU A 105 -7.31 -26.06 -19.18
C GLU A 105 -8.29 -26.10 -17.98
N PRO A 106 -9.53 -26.57 -18.17
CA PRO A 106 -10.55 -26.60 -17.12
C PRO A 106 -10.17 -27.50 -15.95
N GLY A 107 -10.15 -26.96 -14.74
CA GLY A 107 -9.58 -27.60 -13.57
C GLY A 107 -10.55 -28.13 -12.52
N ARG A 108 -9.97 -28.53 -11.38
CA ARG A 108 -10.73 -28.95 -10.19
C ARG A 108 -11.12 -27.77 -9.30
N ALA A 109 -10.46 -26.63 -9.45
CA ALA A 109 -10.83 -25.44 -8.69
C ALA A 109 -12.11 -24.86 -9.28
N LYS A 110 -12.93 -24.25 -8.42
CA LYS A 110 -14.14 -23.54 -8.87
C LYS A 110 -14.01 -22.07 -8.51
N SER A 111 -14.62 -21.22 -9.32
CA SER A 111 -14.79 -19.80 -9.01
C SER A 111 -15.30 -19.62 -7.57
N ILE A 112 -14.75 -18.64 -6.87
CA ILE A 112 -15.16 -18.23 -5.54
C ILE A 112 -16.18 -17.10 -5.70
N ASN A 113 -17.42 -17.38 -5.36
CA ASN A 113 -18.57 -16.51 -5.45
C ASN A 113 -19.03 -16.03 -4.07
N LYS A 114 -20.02 -15.14 -4.04
CA LYS A 114 -20.62 -14.60 -2.80
C LYS A 114 -21.09 -15.69 -1.83
N ASP A 115 -21.60 -16.81 -2.34
CA ASP A 115 -22.11 -17.92 -1.53
C ASP A 115 -21.02 -18.77 -0.86
N ASP A 116 -19.77 -18.69 -1.34
CA ASP A 116 -18.63 -19.40 -0.75
C ASP A 116 -18.12 -18.73 0.54
N PHE A 117 -18.57 -17.50 0.80
CA PHE A 117 -18.30 -16.82 2.06
C PHE A 117 -19.35 -17.27 3.07
N SER A 118 -18.91 -17.98 4.11
CA SER A 118 -19.81 -18.34 5.20
C SER A 118 -20.43 -17.07 5.77
N LYS A 119 -21.75 -17.11 6.00
CA LYS A 119 -22.45 -16.12 6.83
C LYS A 119 -21.87 -16.26 8.24
N THR A 120 -20.78 -15.53 8.50
CA THR A 120 -20.10 -15.31 9.78
C THR A 120 -20.55 -16.25 10.90
N VAL A 121 -19.85 -17.37 11.08
CA VAL A 121 -19.49 -17.80 12.43
C VAL A 121 -18.06 -17.34 12.62
N ILE A 122 -17.92 -16.17 13.24
CA ILE A 122 -16.65 -15.63 13.70
C ILE A 122 -16.24 -16.49 14.92
N ASP A 123 -15.87 -17.76 14.72
CA ASP A 123 -15.29 -18.61 15.77
C ASP A 123 -14.05 -19.40 15.31
N GLY A 124 -13.54 -19.11 14.11
CA GLY A 124 -12.26 -19.64 13.68
C GLY A 124 -11.17 -18.65 14.00
N THR A 125 -10.26 -19.00 14.93
CA THR A 125 -9.00 -18.32 15.21
C THR A 125 -8.38 -17.75 13.94
N VAL A 126 -8.67 -16.47 13.68
CA VAL A 126 -7.90 -15.64 12.76
C VAL A 126 -6.51 -15.72 13.34
N GLY A 127 -5.60 -16.43 12.66
CA GLY A 127 -4.20 -16.33 12.99
C GLY A 127 -3.86 -14.87 12.82
N GLU A 128 -3.86 -14.12 13.92
CA GLU A 128 -3.63 -12.69 13.91
C GLU A 128 -2.38 -12.45 13.07
N ILE A 129 -2.47 -11.53 12.12
CA ILE A 129 -1.27 -10.99 11.52
C ILE A 129 -0.62 -10.22 12.66
N ILE A 130 0.21 -10.92 13.43
CA ILE A 130 0.92 -10.32 14.53
C ILE A 130 1.98 -9.43 13.89
N ILE A 131 1.87 -8.14 14.15
CA ILE A 131 2.95 -7.19 13.89
C ILE A 131 4.03 -7.49 14.92
N HIS A 132 4.81 -8.54 14.67
CA HIS A 132 6.08 -8.71 15.35
C HIS A 132 7.05 -7.68 14.80
N ASN A 133 7.99 -7.25 15.62
CA ASN A 133 9.11 -6.42 15.21
C ASN A 133 10.27 -7.35 14.81
N PRO A 134 10.35 -7.83 13.55
CA PRO A 134 11.55 -8.50 13.10
C PRO A 134 12.68 -7.48 13.25
N GLY A 135 13.72 -7.84 14.02
CA GLY A 135 14.87 -6.95 14.18
C GLY A 135 15.32 -6.42 12.83
N LEU A 136 15.63 -5.11 12.76
CA LEU A 136 15.85 -4.36 11.51
C LEU A 136 16.68 -5.11 10.48
N LYS A 137 17.80 -5.72 10.90
CA LYS A 137 18.68 -6.51 10.03
C LYS A 137 17.95 -7.65 9.31
N LYS A 138 17.17 -8.45 10.05
CA LYS A 138 16.41 -9.58 9.49
C LYS A 138 15.28 -9.09 8.59
N ALA A 139 14.62 -8.00 8.97
CA ALA A 139 13.60 -7.37 8.12
C ALA A 139 14.23 -6.92 6.79
N MET A 140 15.39 -6.29 6.84
CA MET A 140 16.13 -5.83 5.66
C MET A 140 16.60 -6.98 4.77
N GLU A 141 17.18 -8.03 5.33
CA GLU A 141 17.54 -9.24 4.58
C GLU A 141 16.33 -9.82 3.84
N ASN A 142 15.16 -9.84 4.49
CA ASN A 142 13.93 -10.30 3.87
C ASN A 142 13.48 -9.34 2.77
N ILE A 143 13.45 -8.04 3.02
CA ILE A 143 12.99 -7.03 2.06
C ILE A 143 13.89 -7.01 0.82
N ASN A 144 15.21 -7.03 1.00
CA ASN A 144 16.18 -6.99 -0.09
C ASN A 144 16.24 -8.31 -0.89
N SER A 145 15.63 -9.39 -0.39
CA SER A 145 15.48 -10.63 -1.17
C SER A 145 14.40 -10.54 -2.25
N TYR A 146 13.54 -9.51 -2.22
CA TYR A 146 12.56 -9.25 -3.26
C TYR A 146 13.13 -8.27 -4.29
N ALA A 147 12.98 -8.59 -5.58
CA ALA A 147 13.37 -7.69 -6.67
C ALA A 147 12.67 -6.33 -6.51
N GLN A 148 13.39 -5.23 -6.72
CA GLN A 148 12.78 -3.91 -6.74
C GLN A 148 11.97 -3.73 -8.04
N PRO A 149 10.82 -3.03 -8.00
CA PRO A 149 10.06 -2.78 -9.21
C PRO A 149 10.85 -1.87 -10.17
N GLU A 150 10.81 -2.17 -11.47
CA GLU A 150 11.40 -1.32 -12.50
C GLU A 150 10.72 0.06 -12.54
N ASP A 151 11.46 1.08 -12.95
CA ASP A 151 11.01 2.49 -13.08
C ASP A 151 10.52 3.17 -11.79
N LEU A 152 10.61 2.50 -10.65
CA LEU A 152 10.17 3.01 -9.36
C LEU A 152 11.35 3.20 -8.39
N LYS A 153 11.44 4.39 -7.80
CA LYS A 153 12.38 4.72 -6.73
C LYS A 153 11.71 4.55 -5.39
N ARG A 154 12.30 3.74 -4.51
CA ARG A 154 11.87 3.64 -3.12
C ARG A 154 12.20 4.94 -2.40
N ILE A 155 11.19 5.60 -1.85
CA ILE A 155 11.35 6.85 -1.08
C ILE A 155 11.30 6.58 0.41
N PHE A 156 10.35 5.73 0.83
CA PHE A 156 10.26 5.34 2.22
C PHE A 156 10.22 3.84 2.39
N LEU A 157 10.84 3.42 3.49
CA LEU A 157 10.72 2.08 4.02
C LEU A 157 10.25 2.18 5.47
N ILE A 158 9.16 1.50 5.79
CA ILE A 158 8.55 1.50 7.11
C ILE A 158 8.74 0.12 7.72
N ILE A 159 9.52 0.03 8.80
CA ILE A 159 9.79 -1.22 9.53
C ILE A 159 9.46 -1.00 11.00
N ALA A 160 8.53 -1.80 11.52
CA ALA A 160 8.06 -1.73 12.90
C ALA A 160 7.70 -0.30 13.36
N GLY A 161 7.05 0.46 12.46
CA GLY A 161 6.65 1.83 12.69
C GLY A 161 7.77 2.87 12.57
N ASN A 162 9.03 2.50 12.33
CA ASN A 162 10.10 3.45 12.01
C ASN A 162 10.11 3.72 10.51
N ILE A 163 10.27 4.98 10.12
CA ILE A 163 10.36 5.42 8.73
C ILE A 163 11.83 5.62 8.40
N TYR A 164 12.26 5.01 7.30
CA TYR A 164 13.60 5.11 6.74
C TYR A 164 13.53 5.67 5.32
N SER A 165 14.57 6.39 4.92
CA SER A 165 14.84 6.78 3.53
C SER A 165 16.17 6.18 3.13
N GLU A 166 16.33 5.92 1.84
CA GLU A 166 17.63 5.58 1.28
C GLU A 166 18.39 6.86 0.93
N GLU A 167 19.65 6.92 1.34
CA GLU A 167 20.59 7.97 0.99
C GLU A 167 21.78 7.34 0.27
N GLU A 168 22.10 7.83 -0.92
CA GLU A 168 23.26 7.40 -1.69
C GLU A 168 24.47 8.22 -1.23
N THR A 169 25.44 7.55 -0.60
CA THR A 169 26.71 8.16 -0.24
C THR A 169 27.77 7.78 -1.27
N PRO A 170 28.46 8.75 -1.88
CA PRO A 170 29.54 8.45 -2.82
C PRO A 170 30.72 7.84 -2.06
N GLU A 171 31.08 6.61 -2.42
CA GLU A 171 32.30 5.96 -1.98
C GLU A 171 33.40 6.26 -3.00
N ALA A 172 34.33 7.15 -2.63
CA ALA A 172 35.44 7.50 -3.48
C ALA A 172 36.44 6.33 -3.55
N ILE A 173 36.30 5.49 -4.57
CA ILE A 173 37.35 4.56 -4.99
C ILE A 173 38.02 5.18 -6.21
N LEU A 174 39.36 5.29 -6.17
CA LEU A 174 40.24 6.03 -7.07
C LEU A 174 40.05 5.82 -8.61
N LYS A 175 39.13 4.98 -9.06
CA LYS A 175 38.88 4.71 -10.49
C LYS A 175 37.40 4.54 -10.90
N GLU A 176 36.45 4.39 -9.96
CA GLU A 176 35.03 4.19 -10.28
C GLU A 176 34.17 4.92 -9.25
N GLU A 177 33.15 5.67 -9.71
CA GLU A 177 32.12 6.20 -8.83
C GLU A 177 31.27 5.04 -8.31
N GLN A 178 31.55 4.57 -7.09
CA GLN A 178 30.67 3.65 -6.39
C GLN A 178 29.78 4.44 -5.43
N TYR A 179 28.51 4.10 -5.39
CA TYR A 179 27.54 4.68 -4.47
C TYR A 179 27.09 3.58 -3.51
N SER A 180 27.17 3.83 -2.21
CA SER A 180 26.54 2.96 -1.22
C SER A 180 25.20 3.52 -0.79
N THR A 181 24.18 2.66 -0.80
CA THR A 181 22.83 3.02 -0.37
C THR A 181 22.71 2.74 1.12
N ASN A 182 22.68 3.81 1.91
CA ASN A 182 22.52 3.73 3.36
C ASN A 182 21.08 4.07 3.76
N LEU A 183 20.55 3.32 4.74
CA LEU A 183 19.24 3.63 5.30
C LEU A 183 19.37 4.65 6.43
N VAL A 184 18.76 5.81 6.23
CA VAL A 184 18.67 6.87 7.22
C VAL A 184 17.30 6.84 7.85
N LYS A 185 17.26 6.73 9.18
CA LYS A 185 16.02 6.79 9.94
C LYS A 185 15.50 8.23 9.92
N MET A 186 14.39 8.45 9.24
CA MET A 186 13.73 9.74 9.12
C MET A 186 12.82 10.06 10.31
N GLY A 187 12.30 9.02 10.96
CA GLY A 187 11.41 9.19 12.11
C GLY A 187 10.66 7.93 12.50
N ARG A 188 9.53 8.13 13.17
CA ARG A 188 8.61 7.07 13.56
C ARG A 188 7.19 7.50 13.21
N LEU A 189 6.36 6.56 12.77
CA LEU A 189 4.92 6.75 12.63
C LEU A 189 4.31 7.08 13.99
N ASN A 190 3.36 8.00 13.97
CA ASN A 190 2.55 8.30 15.14
C ASN A 190 1.60 7.14 15.44
N ASN A 191 1.16 7.03 16.70
CA ASN A 191 0.04 6.16 17.04
C ASN A 191 -1.24 6.70 16.35
N GLY A 192 -2.01 5.82 15.71
CA GLY A 192 -3.19 6.20 14.93
C GLY A 192 -2.94 6.12 13.42
N PHE A 193 -3.47 7.09 12.66
CA PHE A 193 -3.37 7.11 11.20
C PHE A 193 -2.30 8.09 10.74
N THR A 194 -1.43 7.64 9.83
CA THR A 194 -0.50 8.50 9.09
C THR A 194 -0.91 8.48 7.62
N LEU A 195 -1.19 9.65 7.06
CA LEU A 195 -1.58 9.79 5.65
C LEU A 195 -0.43 10.42 4.86
N PHE A 196 0.10 9.68 3.90
CA PHE A 196 1.08 10.16 2.93
C PHE A 196 0.33 10.77 1.74
N LYS A 197 0.01 12.06 1.83
CA LYS A 197 -0.78 12.79 0.81
C LYS A 197 0.06 13.66 -0.11
N ASP A 198 1.35 13.77 0.14
CA ASP A 198 2.22 14.65 -0.63
C ASP A 198 2.47 14.12 -2.05
N ARG A 199 2.24 12.82 -2.30
CA ARG A 199 2.46 12.16 -3.59
C ARG A 199 1.55 10.96 -3.81
N ASN A 200 1.49 10.49 -5.06
CA ASN A 200 0.87 9.24 -5.44
C ASN A 200 1.85 8.08 -5.24
N TYR A 201 2.00 7.63 -3.99
CA TYR A 201 2.88 6.52 -3.68
C TYR A 201 2.34 5.19 -4.19
N SER A 202 3.18 4.43 -4.89
CA SER A 202 2.96 3.00 -5.07
C SER A 202 3.41 2.28 -3.80
N THR A 203 2.51 1.54 -3.16
CA THR A 203 2.77 0.91 -1.86
C THR A 203 2.98 -0.58 -2.04
N ARG A 204 4.08 -1.11 -1.48
CA ARG A 204 4.38 -2.54 -1.44
C ARG A 204 4.50 -3.00 0.01
N ILE A 205 3.74 -4.03 0.41
CA ILE A 205 3.85 -4.63 1.75
C ILE A 205 4.59 -5.96 1.63
N ILE A 206 5.66 -6.11 2.41
CA ILE A 206 6.45 -7.34 2.45
C ILE A 206 5.97 -8.20 3.63
N VAL A 207 5.40 -9.37 3.34
CA VAL A 207 4.93 -10.33 4.35
C VAL A 207 5.71 -11.63 4.22
N ARG A 208 6.34 -12.06 5.32
CA ARG A 208 7.04 -13.35 5.41
C ARG A 208 6.55 -14.12 6.62
N ASN A 209 6.18 -15.39 6.43
CA ASN A 209 5.68 -16.26 7.51
C ASN A 209 4.50 -15.64 8.31
N ARG A 210 3.57 -14.94 7.64
CA ARG A 210 2.44 -14.23 8.26
C ARG A 210 2.80 -13.02 9.14
N THR A 211 4.05 -12.57 9.09
CA THR A 211 4.50 -11.35 9.77
C THR A 211 4.86 -10.29 8.74
N ILE A 212 4.34 -9.07 8.92
CA ILE A 212 4.73 -7.92 8.11
C ILE A 212 6.19 -7.58 8.43
N GLN A 213 7.04 -7.64 7.40
CA GLN A 213 8.46 -7.29 7.50
C GLN A 213 8.67 -5.79 7.30
N GLY A 214 7.92 -5.19 6.38
CA GLY A 214 7.95 -3.76 6.14
C GLY A 214 6.94 -3.32 5.08
N ILE A 215 6.78 -2.00 4.97
CA ILE A 215 5.98 -1.34 3.94
C ILE A 215 6.91 -0.40 3.18
N GLU A 216 6.97 -0.53 1.87
CA GLU A 216 7.76 0.31 0.99
C GLU A 216 6.84 1.26 0.22
N LEU A 217 7.25 2.52 0.14
CA LEU A 217 6.56 3.56 -0.61
C LEU A 217 7.47 3.99 -1.76
N TYR A 218 6.98 3.79 -2.98
CA TYR A 218 7.67 4.05 -4.23
C TYR A 218 7.06 5.23 -4.97
N VAL A 219 7.88 5.93 -5.76
CA VAL A 219 7.46 6.95 -6.73
C VAL A 219 8.14 6.67 -8.07
N ASN A 220 7.64 7.24 -9.16
CA ASN A 220 8.28 7.08 -10.46
C ASN A 220 9.65 7.77 -10.52
N ASN A 221 10.63 7.13 -11.19
CA ASN A 221 12.02 7.62 -11.29
C ASN A 221 12.16 9.02 -11.94
N TYR A 222 11.20 9.43 -12.77
CA TYR A 222 11.23 10.72 -13.49
C TYR A 222 10.62 11.89 -12.69
N GLU A 223 10.08 11.66 -11.50
CA GLU A 223 9.62 12.76 -10.63
C GLU A 223 10.82 13.41 -9.92
N ASN A 224 11.21 14.63 -10.33
CA ASN A 224 12.17 15.44 -9.58
C ASN A 224 11.64 15.72 -8.17
N LEU A 225 12.36 15.29 -7.14
CA LEU A 225 11.88 15.29 -5.76
C LEU A 225 12.32 16.57 -5.02
N PRO A 226 11.39 17.48 -4.62
CA PRO A 226 11.71 18.47 -3.58
C PRO A 226 11.85 17.80 -2.21
N SER A 227 12.63 18.41 -1.31
CA SER A 227 12.84 17.92 0.05
C SER A 227 11.54 17.86 0.85
N LEU A 228 11.32 16.72 1.50
CA LEU A 228 10.04 16.40 2.14
C LEU A 228 9.87 17.15 3.46
N ARG A 229 8.70 17.80 3.65
CA ARG A 229 8.29 18.34 4.96
C ARG A 229 7.19 17.46 5.55
N ILE A 230 7.56 16.58 6.48
CA ILE A 230 6.60 15.80 7.26
C ILE A 230 5.84 16.78 8.17
N LYS A 231 4.57 17.06 7.85
CA LYS A 231 3.67 17.78 8.75
C LYS A 231 2.94 16.76 9.63
N SER A 232 3.51 16.45 10.78
CA SER A 232 2.78 15.71 11.82
C SER A 232 1.82 16.67 12.51
N PRO A 233 0.50 16.40 12.54
CA PRO A 233 -0.39 17.11 13.43
C PRO A 233 0.01 16.77 14.88
N ILE A 234 0.53 17.76 15.61
CA ILE A 234 0.79 17.62 17.03
C ILE A 234 -0.55 17.80 17.73
N ILE A 235 -1.12 16.71 18.24
CA ILE A 235 -2.25 16.78 19.16
C ILE A 235 -1.66 17.12 20.52
N HIS A 236 -1.73 18.38 20.91
CA HIS A 236 -1.34 18.82 22.24
C HIS A 236 -2.36 18.30 23.25
N GLU A 237 -1.93 17.49 24.23
CA GLU A 237 -2.77 16.96 25.32
C GLU A 237 -3.46 18.09 26.10
N ASP A 238 -2.88 19.28 26.13
CA ASP A 238 -3.45 20.49 26.76
C ASP A 238 -4.81 20.90 26.17
N LYS A 239 -5.17 20.44 24.97
CA LYS A 239 -6.50 20.67 24.37
C LYS A 239 -7.55 19.64 24.81
N ILE A 240 -7.15 18.58 25.51
CA ILE A 240 -8.02 17.47 25.93
C ILE A 240 -8.06 17.36 27.48
N SER A 241 -7.06 17.89 28.18
CA SER A 241 -6.90 17.72 29.64
C SER A 241 -7.50 18.82 30.50
N ASN A 242 -8.14 19.85 29.93
CA ASN A 242 -8.94 20.76 30.75
C ASN A 242 -10.07 19.96 31.40
N THR A 243 -10.19 20.03 32.74
CA THR A 243 -11.32 19.51 33.50
C THR A 243 -12.58 20.08 32.87
N GLY A 244 -13.24 19.27 32.04
CA GLY A 244 -14.37 19.71 31.24
C GLY A 244 -15.47 20.21 32.16
N ASP A 245 -15.83 21.48 32.03
CA ASP A 245 -17.03 22.01 32.63
C ASP A 245 -18.22 21.28 32.00
N MET A 246 -18.87 20.42 32.80
CA MET A 246 -19.98 19.59 32.34
C MET A 246 -21.12 20.45 31.78
N ASP A 247 -21.27 21.68 32.26
CA ASP A 247 -22.27 22.62 31.74
C ASP A 247 -21.97 23.05 30.30
N THR A 248 -20.69 23.19 29.95
CA THR A 248 -20.25 23.49 28.58
C THR A 248 -20.54 22.32 27.64
N LEU A 249 -20.33 21.09 28.10
CA LEU A 249 -20.68 19.88 27.32
C LEU A 249 -22.20 19.78 27.13
N MET A 250 -22.97 20.02 28.19
CA MET A 250 -24.44 19.96 28.15
C MET A 250 -25.04 21.05 27.24
N LYS A 251 -24.46 22.25 27.22
CA LYS A 251 -24.86 23.33 26.29
C LYS A 251 -24.59 22.97 24.82
N ALA A 252 -23.52 22.23 24.52
CA ALA A 252 -23.22 21.81 23.15
C ALA A 252 -24.25 20.82 22.56
N PHE A 253 -24.99 20.11 23.42
CA PHE A 253 -26.09 19.24 23.02
C PHE A 253 -27.46 19.93 23.02
N GLN A 254 -27.55 21.18 23.50
CA GLN A 254 -28.78 21.96 23.38
C GLN A 254 -28.89 22.47 21.95
N ILE A 255 -29.98 22.08 21.28
CA ILE A 255 -30.32 22.60 19.97
C ILE A 255 -30.67 24.09 20.19
N PRO A 256 -29.95 25.03 19.57
CA PRO A 256 -30.26 26.44 19.74
C PRO A 256 -31.64 26.74 19.16
N ASP A 257 -32.43 27.57 19.87
CA ASP A 257 -33.79 27.95 19.46
C ASP A 257 -33.83 28.68 18.10
N SER A 258 -32.68 29.20 17.66
CA SER A 258 -32.48 29.77 16.33
C SER A 258 -31.09 29.42 15.82
N LEU A 259 -30.99 28.99 14.57
CA LEU A 259 -29.70 28.86 13.89
C LEU A 259 -29.07 30.25 13.77
N PRO A 260 -27.74 30.38 13.92
CA PRO A 260 -27.06 31.65 13.69
C PRO A 260 -27.30 32.07 12.23
N ASP A 261 -27.78 33.31 12.06
CA ASP A 261 -27.89 33.92 10.74
C ASP A 261 -26.50 33.97 10.13
N VAL A 262 -26.34 33.28 8.99
CA VAL A 262 -25.08 33.18 8.25
C VAL A 262 -24.87 34.49 7.48
N GLU A 263 -24.69 35.61 8.19
CA GLU A 263 -24.13 36.82 7.61
C GLU A 263 -23.16 37.49 8.59
N SER A 264 -21.95 37.76 8.08
CA SER A 264 -20.84 38.53 8.69
C SER A 264 -19.87 37.84 9.66
N GLU A 265 -18.99 36.99 9.10
CA GLU A 265 -17.57 36.96 9.51
C GLU A 265 -16.65 36.99 8.28
N GLU A 266 -16.91 37.94 7.37
CA GLU A 266 -15.89 38.48 6.47
C GLU A 266 -15.78 39.98 6.74
N LYS A 267 -15.01 40.36 7.78
CA LYS A 267 -14.29 41.65 7.93
C LYS A 267 -13.76 41.80 9.37
N SER A 268 -12.55 41.31 9.62
CA SER A 268 -11.61 41.98 10.53
C SER A 268 -10.21 41.35 10.46
N SER A 269 -9.50 41.57 9.37
CA SER A 269 -8.03 41.58 9.38
C SER A 269 -7.51 42.28 8.14
N ASN A 270 -7.62 43.61 8.12
CA ASN A 270 -6.76 44.51 7.33
C ASN A 270 -7.01 45.95 7.83
N VAL A 271 -5.95 46.76 7.85
CA VAL A 271 -5.75 48.06 8.54
C VAL A 271 -5.19 47.81 9.95
N ASP A 272 -3.90 47.99 10.25
CA ASP A 272 -2.99 49.08 9.87
C ASP A 272 -1.57 48.58 9.54
N GLU A 273 -1.07 48.86 8.34
CA GLU A 273 0.36 49.17 8.16
C GLU A 273 0.61 49.93 6.85
N LYS A 274 1.41 51.00 6.98
CA LYS A 274 1.95 51.93 5.98
C LYS A 274 1.11 53.17 5.63
N SER A 275 1.62 54.35 5.96
CA SER A 275 2.52 55.08 5.05
C SER A 275 2.88 56.46 5.61
N GLY A 276 4.14 56.87 5.49
CA GLY A 276 4.55 58.24 5.79
C GLY A 276 6.04 58.51 5.64
N GLU A 277 6.69 57.92 4.63
CA GLU A 277 8.06 58.27 4.24
C GLU A 277 8.05 58.57 2.74
N GLU A 278 8.34 59.82 2.38
CA GLU A 278 8.86 60.35 1.09
C GLU A 278 8.61 61.89 1.09
N ASN A 279 9.45 62.80 0.61
CA ASN A 279 10.87 62.84 0.20
C ASN A 279 11.18 64.30 -0.24
N LYS A 280 12.47 64.66 -0.33
CA LYS A 280 13.09 65.78 -1.10
C LYS A 280 12.98 67.23 -0.51
N THR A 281 13.95 68.15 -0.58
CA THR A 281 15.19 68.30 -1.40
C THR A 281 16.07 69.46 -0.86
N GLN A 282 17.40 69.35 -1.06
CA GLN A 282 18.39 70.37 -1.49
C GLN A 282 18.65 71.69 -0.74
N ASN A 283 19.91 71.82 -0.32
CA ASN A 283 20.91 72.89 -0.59
C ASN A 283 20.51 74.38 -0.68
N ASN A 284 21.32 75.17 0.04
CA ASN A 284 21.54 76.63 0.09
C ASN A 284 20.60 77.46 0.95
#